data_AF-A0A445IRV0-F1
#
_entry.id   AF-A0A445IRV0-F1
#
_cell.length_a   1.000
_cell.length_b   1.000
_cell.length_c   1.000
_cell.angle_alpha   90.00
_cell.angle_beta   90.00
_cell.angle_gamma   90.00
#
_symmetry.space_group_name_H-M   'P 1'
#
loop_
_entity.id
_entity.type
_entity.pdbx_description
1 polymer ?
#
loop_
_entity_poly.entity_id
_entity_poly.type
_entity_poly.pdbx_seq_one_letter_code
_entity_poly.pdbx_strand_id
1 'polypeptide(L)'
;MEQLSQPSLQPHHVSDHLLHSDTVPYIEVVLRENQQDDEYFKERVERLESEREERNGVMFKASESLTSTKESLSSVIEGLEGEKDATFVENGNGEWSDVESRMLLEDARLISRLAIEVETRVDRYKEMRRKEKRELESSLISLTEENRDVNNLLRIALLEKEALEKRIKGHDHKRMPLLQFGLQKVGFGFMMGGGNNEQSTENSFAKSDSSECEEEVVSLASTVERIMKNLRLETTQLRRSLEESRSDTERLQCLTEKQAKEIEENKLYIKELEDRERILAQNVEEFLMEIKAAEEEIARWKEACELEVEAGKKEIEERNKVVKTRCMLSSVILLSLCTCFKTKLRCCFFMCFWYYIRVLFQKSA
;
A
#
# COMPACT_ATOMS: atom_id res chain seq x y z
N MET A 1 -64.31 40.81 28.12
CA MET A 1 -65.61 40.11 28.07
C MET A 1 -65.35 38.71 28.56
N GLU A 2 -65.98 38.17 29.60
CA GLU A 2 -66.93 38.74 30.57
C GLU A 2 -66.61 38.16 31.96
N GLN A 3 -66.91 38.90 33.02
CA GLN A 3 -66.99 38.35 34.37
C GLN A 3 -68.42 37.87 34.61
N LEU A 4 -68.59 36.70 35.22
CA LEU A 4 -69.78 36.30 36.00
C LEU A 4 -69.30 35.20 36.97
N SER A 5 -69.03 35.51 38.24
CA SER A 5 -69.98 35.69 39.37
C SER A 5 -70.11 34.42 40.22
N GLN A 6 -69.50 34.44 41.42
CA GLN A 6 -69.92 33.62 42.57
C GLN A 6 -71.24 34.20 43.15
N PRO A 7 -72.13 33.41 43.76
CA PRO A 7 -71.99 32.97 45.17
C PRO A 7 -72.44 31.48 45.36
N SER A 8 -72.55 30.88 46.55
CA SER A 8 -72.43 31.33 47.95
C SER A 8 -71.81 30.21 48.86
N LEU A 9 -71.76 30.44 50.17
CA LEU A 9 -71.59 29.40 51.21
C LEU A 9 -72.83 29.36 52.10
N GLN A 10 -73.37 28.17 52.40
CA GLN A 10 -73.70 27.78 53.79
C GLN A 10 -73.91 26.24 53.94
N PRO A 11 -73.55 25.63 55.09
CA PRO A 11 -73.59 24.17 55.27
C PRO A 11 -74.62 23.70 56.32
N HIS A 12 -75.22 22.51 56.17
CA HIS A 12 -75.79 21.75 57.30
C HIS A 12 -75.81 20.22 57.11
N HIS A 13 -74.93 19.55 57.86
CA HIS A 13 -75.10 18.28 58.60
C HIS A 13 -75.74 17.00 57.99
N VAL A 14 -74.91 15.93 57.96
CA VAL A 14 -75.14 14.57 58.55
C VAL A 14 -76.25 13.71 57.89
N SER A 15 -75.99 12.48 57.43
CA SER A 15 -75.36 11.36 58.15
C SER A 15 -74.43 10.46 57.32
N ASP A 16 -73.55 9.76 58.04
CA ASP A 16 -72.60 8.76 57.54
C ASP A 16 -73.25 7.53 56.91
N HIS A 17 -72.56 6.94 55.92
CA HIS A 17 -72.31 5.48 55.88
C HIS A 17 -71.08 5.16 55.01
N LEU A 18 -70.09 4.49 55.62
CA LEU A 18 -69.00 3.63 55.10
C LEU A 18 -68.59 3.80 53.60
N LEU A 19 -67.31 4.00 53.28
CA LEU A 19 -66.23 3.00 53.46
C LEU A 19 -64.82 3.61 53.63
N HIS A 20 -63.89 2.83 54.19
CA HIS A 20 -62.52 3.24 54.53
C HIS A 20 -61.57 3.44 53.34
N SER A 21 -60.99 4.64 53.27
CA SER A 21 -59.55 5.00 53.35
C SER A 21 -58.38 4.13 52.83
N ASP A 22 -58.55 2.85 52.45
CA ASP A 22 -57.39 1.94 52.25
C ASP A 22 -56.94 1.76 50.78
N THR A 23 -57.71 2.26 49.81
CA THR A 23 -57.39 2.11 48.38
C THR A 23 -56.39 3.17 47.86
N VAL A 24 -56.35 4.35 48.47
CA VAL A 24 -55.52 5.49 48.03
C VAL A 24 -54.01 5.20 48.12
N PRO A 25 -53.48 4.60 49.22
CA PRO A 25 -52.04 4.32 49.32
C PRO A 25 -51.55 3.32 48.27
N TYR A 26 -52.37 2.32 47.93
CA TYR A 26 -51.99 1.28 46.97
C TYR A 26 -51.85 1.83 45.55
N ILE A 27 -52.80 2.67 45.12
CA ILE A 27 -52.74 3.32 43.79
C ILE A 27 -51.52 4.24 43.68
N GLU A 28 -51.20 4.97 44.75
CA GLU A 28 -50.05 5.89 44.78
C GLU A 28 -48.69 5.17 44.79
N VAL A 29 -48.62 3.95 45.35
CA VAL A 29 -47.42 3.09 45.26
C VAL A 29 -47.28 2.52 43.86
N VAL A 30 -48.34 1.94 43.30
CA VAL A 30 -48.32 1.37 41.93
C VAL A 30 -48.01 2.44 40.87
N LEU A 31 -48.47 3.69 41.04
CA LEU A 31 -48.11 4.79 40.16
C LEU A 31 -46.63 5.20 40.29
N ARG A 32 -46.03 5.12 41.48
CA ARG A 32 -44.59 5.36 41.68
C ARG A 32 -43.73 4.24 41.08
N GLU A 33 -44.14 2.98 41.25
CA GLU A 33 -43.45 1.83 40.67
C GLU A 33 -43.50 1.90 39.13
N ASN A 34 -44.67 2.16 38.54
CA ASN A 34 -44.80 2.38 37.10
C ASN A 34 -43.98 3.57 36.59
N GLN A 35 -43.85 4.65 37.37
CA GLN A 35 -43.00 5.81 37.01
C GLN A 35 -41.49 5.47 37.06
N GLN A 36 -41.05 4.67 38.04
CA GLN A 36 -39.67 4.20 38.10
C GLN A 36 -39.35 3.21 36.97
N ASP A 37 -40.30 2.34 36.63
CA ASP A 37 -40.18 1.44 35.48
C ASP A 37 -40.13 2.22 34.16
N ASP A 38 -41.01 3.22 33.95
CA ASP A 38 -40.98 4.10 32.78
C ASP A 38 -39.65 4.88 32.64
N GLU A 39 -39.11 5.42 33.74
CA GLU A 39 -37.78 6.06 33.73
C GLU A 39 -36.67 5.06 33.39
N TYR A 40 -36.71 3.86 33.95
CA TYR A 40 -35.75 2.79 33.66
C TYR A 40 -35.82 2.31 32.20
N PHE A 41 -37.02 2.13 31.64
CA PHE A 41 -37.20 1.79 30.23
C PHE A 41 -36.73 2.92 29.32
N LYS A 42 -37.01 4.18 29.68
CA LYS A 42 -36.53 5.34 28.92
C LYS A 42 -35.00 5.42 28.92
N GLU A 43 -34.35 5.27 30.08
CA GLU A 43 -32.88 5.26 30.17
C GLU A 43 -32.26 4.08 29.41
N ARG A 44 -32.92 2.91 29.39
CA ARG A 44 -32.52 1.77 28.57
C ARG A 44 -32.62 2.09 27.07
N VAL A 45 -33.69 2.75 26.64
CA VAL A 45 -33.91 3.13 25.24
C VAL A 45 -32.89 4.17 24.79
N GLU A 46 -32.70 5.27 25.52
CA GLU A 46 -31.71 6.31 25.19
C GLU A 46 -30.29 5.72 25.08
N ARG A 47 -29.94 4.75 25.94
CA ARG A 47 -28.66 4.03 25.88
C ARG A 47 -28.52 3.17 24.62
N LEU A 48 -29.55 2.37 24.29
CA LEU A 48 -29.57 1.52 23.09
C LEU A 48 -29.60 2.35 21.80
N GLU A 49 -30.25 3.52 21.81
CA GLU A 49 -30.22 4.48 20.72
C GLU A 49 -28.82 5.07 20.54
N SER A 50 -28.14 5.46 21.63
CA SER A 50 -26.75 5.93 21.59
C SER A 50 -25.78 4.86 21.08
N GLU A 51 -25.87 3.63 21.57
CA GLU A 51 -25.06 2.48 21.09
C GLU A 51 -25.33 2.16 19.60
N ARG A 52 -26.58 2.34 19.14
CA ARG A 52 -26.95 2.18 17.73
C ARG A 52 -26.39 3.31 16.87
N GLU A 53 -26.43 4.54 17.34
CA GLU A 53 -25.89 5.72 16.63
C GLU A 53 -24.36 5.60 16.46
N GLU A 54 -23.64 5.19 17.51
CA GLU A 54 -22.19 4.94 17.45
C GLU A 54 -21.85 3.82 16.45
N ARG A 55 -22.53 2.68 16.53
CA ARG A 55 -22.35 1.54 15.61
C ARG A 55 -22.61 1.92 14.16
N ASN A 56 -23.68 2.70 13.90
CA ASN A 56 -23.99 3.23 12.57
C ASN A 56 -22.87 4.16 12.06
N GLY A 57 -22.30 5.01 12.93
CA GLY A 57 -21.19 5.89 12.59
C GLY A 57 -19.89 5.15 12.25
N VAL A 58 -19.63 3.99 12.87
CA VAL A 58 -18.51 3.11 12.53
C VAL A 58 -18.76 2.39 11.20
N MET A 59 -19.95 1.81 11.01
CA MET A 59 -20.36 1.18 9.73
C MET A 59 -20.24 2.14 8.55
N PHE A 60 -20.71 3.38 8.69
CA PHE A 60 -20.69 4.37 7.62
C PHE A 60 -19.26 4.64 7.10
N LYS A 61 -18.31 4.83 8.03
CA LYS A 61 -16.88 5.02 7.70
C LYS A 61 -16.25 3.77 7.07
N ALA A 62 -16.69 2.57 7.46
CA ALA A 62 -16.23 1.33 6.85
C ALA A 62 -16.77 1.18 5.42
N SER A 63 -18.04 1.52 5.18
CA SER A 63 -18.64 1.56 3.84
C SER A 63 -18.01 2.62 2.93
N GLU A 64 -17.68 3.80 3.45
CA GLU A 64 -16.95 4.84 2.71
C GLU A 64 -15.56 4.34 2.29
N SER A 65 -14.82 3.72 3.22
CA SER A 65 -13.51 3.12 2.94
C SER A 65 -13.60 1.99 1.89
N LEU A 66 -14.55 1.06 2.05
CA LEU A 66 -14.82 -0.03 1.09
C LEU A 66 -15.23 0.50 -0.30
N THR A 67 -15.97 1.61 -0.36
CA THR A 67 -16.36 2.25 -1.62
C THR A 67 -15.13 2.82 -2.33
N SER A 68 -14.25 3.53 -1.60
CA SER A 68 -12.98 4.01 -2.13
C SER A 68 -12.07 2.86 -2.60
N THR A 69 -12.00 1.74 -1.86
CA THR A 69 -11.30 0.53 -2.30
C THR A 69 -11.84 0.02 -3.63
N LYS A 70 -13.18 -0.10 -3.73
CA LYS A 70 -13.86 -0.59 -4.92
C LYS A 70 -13.57 0.30 -6.13
N GLU A 71 -13.51 1.62 -5.95
CA GLU A 71 -13.18 2.59 -7.00
C GLU A 71 -11.74 2.40 -7.50
N SER A 72 -10.74 2.35 -6.61
CA SER A 72 -9.34 2.06 -6.98
C SER A 72 -9.17 0.71 -7.67
N LEU A 73 -9.80 -0.36 -7.16
CA LEU A 73 -9.74 -1.67 -7.81
C LEU A 73 -10.47 -1.70 -9.16
N SER A 74 -11.57 -0.95 -9.30
CA SER A 74 -12.27 -0.82 -10.59
C SER A 74 -11.44 -0.05 -11.61
N SER A 75 -10.75 1.01 -11.20
CA SER A 75 -9.77 1.75 -12.01
C SER A 75 -8.63 0.85 -12.50
N VAL A 76 -8.08 0.00 -11.61
CA VAL A 76 -7.08 -1.01 -11.98
C VAL A 76 -7.62 -2.00 -13.00
N ILE A 77 -8.82 -2.54 -12.80
CA ILE A 77 -9.46 -3.53 -13.67
C ILE A 77 -9.82 -2.92 -15.03
N GLU A 78 -10.43 -1.73 -15.09
CA GLU A 78 -10.76 -1.05 -16.35
C GLU A 78 -9.50 -0.60 -17.12
N GLY A 79 -8.40 -0.35 -16.40
CA GLY A 79 -7.08 -0.11 -16.97
C GLY A 79 -6.31 -1.37 -17.36
N LEU A 80 -6.85 -2.57 -17.13
CA LEU A 80 -6.37 -3.85 -17.65
C LEU A 80 -7.29 -4.24 -18.82
N GLU A 81 -6.70 -4.44 -20.00
CA GLU A 81 -7.46 -4.68 -21.24
C GLU A 81 -8.08 -6.10 -21.23
N GLY A 82 -9.25 -6.27 -20.60
CA GLY A 82 -9.89 -7.57 -20.43
C GLY A 82 -11.24 -7.55 -19.69
N GLU A 83 -12.30 -7.90 -20.43
CA GLU A 83 -13.65 -8.39 -20.06
C GLU A 83 -14.11 -8.43 -18.58
N LYS A 84 -15.28 -7.83 -18.32
CA LYS A 84 -15.94 -7.79 -16.99
C LYS A 84 -16.70 -9.09 -16.68
N ASP A 85 -16.10 -9.98 -15.89
CA ASP A 85 -16.85 -11.03 -15.19
C ASP A 85 -17.45 -10.49 -13.88
N ALA A 86 -18.75 -10.25 -13.88
CA ALA A 86 -19.50 -9.74 -12.74
C ALA A 86 -19.87 -10.88 -11.76
N THR A 87 -18.94 -11.28 -10.90
CA THR A 87 -19.23 -12.18 -9.77
C THR A 87 -19.89 -11.42 -8.62
N PHE A 88 -21.21 -11.50 -8.56
CA PHE A 88 -22.02 -11.02 -7.43
C PHE A 88 -21.80 -11.92 -6.21
N VAL A 89 -21.26 -11.36 -5.12
CA VAL A 89 -21.17 -12.03 -3.82
C VAL A 89 -22.37 -11.63 -2.96
N GLU A 90 -23.06 -12.62 -2.43
CA GLU A 90 -24.28 -12.44 -1.63
C GLU A 90 -23.96 -11.92 -0.22
N ASN A 91 -24.66 -10.87 0.22
CA ASN A 91 -24.46 -10.28 1.55
C ASN A 91 -25.05 -11.17 2.64
N GLY A 92 -24.20 -11.68 3.54
CA GLY A 92 -24.64 -12.32 4.77
C GLY A 92 -25.16 -11.30 5.79
N ASN A 93 -26.43 -11.41 6.18
CA ASN A 93 -26.99 -10.66 7.32
C ASN A 93 -26.45 -11.23 8.65
N GLY A 94 -25.28 -10.77 9.06
CA GLY A 94 -24.76 -10.94 10.42
C GLY A 94 -25.09 -9.73 11.30
N GLU A 95 -25.47 -9.95 12.56
CA GLU A 95 -25.59 -8.89 13.55
C GLU A 95 -24.24 -8.73 14.26
N TRP A 96 -23.52 -7.65 13.92
CA TRP A 96 -22.13 -7.43 14.34
C TRP A 96 -22.03 -6.83 15.74
N SER A 97 -21.06 -7.30 16.53
CA SER A 97 -20.74 -6.66 17.81
C SER A 97 -19.94 -5.36 17.62
N ASP A 98 -19.91 -4.52 18.65
CA ASP A 98 -19.21 -3.22 18.63
C ASP A 98 -17.67 -3.36 18.46
N VAL A 99 -17.07 -4.39 19.06
CA VAL A 99 -15.63 -4.68 18.89
C VAL A 99 -15.32 -5.10 17.46
N GLU A 100 -16.17 -5.95 16.89
CA GLU A 100 -16.07 -6.49 15.54
C GLU A 100 -16.25 -5.40 14.48
N SER A 101 -17.17 -4.47 14.72
CA SER A 101 -17.41 -3.29 13.88
C SER A 101 -16.17 -2.38 13.81
N ARG A 102 -15.42 -2.25 14.91
CA ARG A 102 -14.17 -1.47 14.94
C ARG A 102 -13.00 -2.19 14.25
N MET A 103 -12.90 -3.50 14.39
CA MET A 103 -11.90 -4.29 13.65
C MET A 103 -12.14 -4.21 12.13
N LEU A 104 -13.39 -4.40 11.69
CA LEU A 104 -13.77 -4.26 10.28
C LEU A 104 -13.46 -2.89 9.69
N LEU A 105 -13.60 -1.79 10.45
CA LEU A 105 -13.24 -0.46 9.98
C LEU A 105 -11.73 -0.33 9.71
N GLU A 106 -10.90 -0.90 10.56
CA GLU A 106 -9.45 -0.83 10.40
C GLU A 106 -8.97 -1.76 9.28
N ASP A 107 -9.53 -2.97 9.17
CA ASP A 107 -9.31 -3.86 8.02
C ASP A 107 -9.75 -3.20 6.70
N ALA A 108 -10.92 -2.55 6.67
CA ALA A 108 -11.39 -1.82 5.49
C ALA A 108 -10.40 -0.72 5.07
N ARG A 109 -9.86 0.05 6.01
CA ARG A 109 -8.83 1.08 5.75
C ARG A 109 -7.51 0.49 5.26
N LEU A 110 -7.06 -0.61 5.85
CA LEU A 110 -5.85 -1.32 5.41
C LEU A 110 -6.01 -1.80 3.96
N ILE A 111 -7.18 -2.38 3.64
CA ILE A 111 -7.55 -2.82 2.30
C ILE A 111 -7.62 -1.62 1.32
N SER A 112 -8.23 -0.47 1.70
CA SER A 112 -8.25 0.75 0.88
C SER A 112 -6.83 1.24 0.55
N ARG A 113 -5.96 1.30 1.56
CA ARG A 113 -4.56 1.73 1.39
C ARG A 113 -3.78 0.79 0.48
N LEU A 114 -4.01 -0.52 0.60
CA LEU A 114 -3.40 -1.52 -0.28
C LEU A 114 -3.92 -1.40 -1.72
N ALA A 115 -5.21 -1.15 -1.93
CA ALA A 115 -5.79 -0.94 -3.26
C ALA A 115 -5.16 0.27 -3.97
N ILE A 116 -5.00 1.39 -3.27
CA ILE A 116 -4.35 2.61 -3.81
C ILE A 116 -2.86 2.34 -4.13
N GLU A 117 -2.13 1.63 -3.27
CA GLU A 117 -0.72 1.27 -3.55
C GLU A 117 -0.61 0.35 -4.79
N VAL A 118 -1.53 -0.60 -4.95
CA VAL A 118 -1.62 -1.46 -6.15
C VAL A 118 -1.93 -0.63 -7.40
N GLU A 119 -2.90 0.27 -7.34
CA GLU A 119 -3.26 1.17 -8.44
C GLU A 119 -2.05 1.99 -8.90
N THR A 120 -1.38 2.68 -7.98
CA THR A 120 -0.20 3.49 -8.34
C THR A 120 0.98 2.64 -8.84
N ARG A 121 1.15 1.39 -8.36
CA ARG A 121 2.18 0.46 -8.89
C ARG A 121 1.88 0.02 -10.31
N VAL A 122 0.63 -0.34 -10.59
CA VAL A 122 0.17 -0.76 -11.91
C VAL A 122 0.37 0.37 -12.92
N ASP A 123 0.04 1.62 -12.56
CA ASP A 123 0.21 2.76 -13.45
C ASP A 123 1.68 3.16 -13.67
N ARG A 124 2.53 3.09 -12.63
CA ARG A 124 3.99 3.23 -12.80
C ARG A 124 4.56 2.19 -13.77
N TYR A 125 4.12 0.94 -13.67
CA TYR A 125 4.52 -0.14 -14.58
C TYR A 125 4.02 0.10 -16.02
N LYS A 126 2.76 0.51 -16.20
CA LYS A 126 2.20 0.86 -17.52
C LYS A 126 3.00 1.97 -18.19
N GLU A 127 3.36 3.04 -17.47
CA GLU A 127 4.13 4.13 -18.08
C GLU A 127 5.58 3.74 -18.39
N MET A 128 6.23 2.95 -17.53
CA MET A 128 7.52 2.34 -17.85
C MET A 128 7.45 1.53 -19.16
N ARG A 129 6.43 0.67 -19.32
CA ARG A 129 6.23 -0.11 -20.55
C ARG A 129 5.92 0.76 -21.78
N ARG A 130 5.15 1.85 -21.64
CA ARG A 130 4.95 2.82 -22.74
C ARG A 130 6.24 3.52 -23.13
N LYS A 131 7.11 3.85 -22.16
CA LYS A 131 8.40 4.48 -22.41
C LYS A 131 9.35 3.52 -23.13
N GLU A 132 9.53 2.30 -22.62
CA GLU A 132 10.30 1.24 -23.28
C GLU A 132 9.82 0.99 -24.72
N LYS A 133 8.50 0.87 -24.92
CA LYS A 133 7.91 0.69 -26.25
C LYS A 133 8.27 1.85 -27.19
N ARG A 134 8.13 3.11 -26.75
CA ARG A 134 8.49 4.29 -27.56
C ARG A 134 9.98 4.34 -27.88
N GLU A 135 10.84 3.96 -26.95
CA GLU A 135 12.31 3.91 -27.16
C GLU A 135 12.69 2.81 -28.16
N LEU A 136 12.05 1.63 -28.07
CA LEU A 136 12.21 0.54 -29.04
C LEU A 136 11.66 0.89 -30.43
N GLU A 137 10.49 1.54 -30.52
CA GLU A 137 9.91 2.02 -31.78
C GLU A 137 10.80 3.08 -32.44
N SER A 138 11.31 4.04 -31.66
CA SER A 138 12.28 5.05 -32.14
C SER A 138 13.58 4.40 -32.65
N SER A 139 14.10 3.42 -31.91
CA SER A 139 15.31 2.67 -32.28
C SER A 139 15.09 1.85 -33.55
N LEU A 140 13.90 1.24 -33.71
CA LEU A 140 13.53 0.50 -34.91
C LEU A 140 13.42 1.41 -36.13
N ILE A 141 12.81 2.59 -36.00
CA ILE A 141 12.75 3.59 -37.08
C ILE A 141 14.16 4.00 -37.50
N SER A 142 15.02 4.38 -36.55
CA SER A 142 16.41 4.75 -36.81
C SER A 142 17.19 3.63 -37.51
N LEU A 143 17.05 2.38 -37.06
CA LEU A 143 17.71 1.23 -37.68
C LEU A 143 17.18 0.94 -39.10
N THR A 144 15.89 1.19 -39.38
CA THR A 144 15.35 1.06 -40.76
C THR A 144 15.83 2.18 -41.69
N GLU A 145 16.09 3.37 -41.17
CA GLU A 145 16.68 4.48 -41.92
C GLU A 145 18.16 4.19 -42.22
N GLU A 146 18.94 3.74 -41.24
CA GLU A 146 20.33 3.31 -41.45
C GLU A 146 20.43 2.17 -42.48
N ASN A 147 19.57 1.14 -42.40
CA ASN A 147 19.54 0.06 -43.38
C ASN A 147 19.23 0.57 -44.80
N ARG A 148 18.35 1.57 -44.93
CA ARG A 148 18.03 2.22 -46.21
C ARG A 148 19.23 2.97 -46.75
N ASP A 149 19.98 3.68 -45.91
CA ASP A 149 21.16 4.44 -46.34
C ASP A 149 22.36 3.55 -46.68
N VAL A 150 22.57 2.45 -45.93
CA VAL A 150 23.52 1.39 -46.30
C VAL A 150 23.15 0.78 -47.65
N ASN A 151 21.86 0.55 -47.93
CA ASN A 151 21.41 0.07 -49.24
C ASN A 151 21.66 1.09 -50.36
N ASN A 152 21.41 2.37 -50.11
CA ASN A 152 21.71 3.46 -51.05
C ASN A 152 23.21 3.54 -51.36
N LEU A 153 24.07 3.52 -50.34
CA LEU A 153 25.53 3.50 -50.47
C LEU A 153 26.01 2.28 -51.27
N LEU A 154 25.46 1.09 -51.00
CA LEU A 154 25.78 -0.12 -51.75
C LEU A 154 25.42 0.01 -53.24
N ARG A 155 24.26 0.59 -53.56
CA ARG A 155 23.85 0.84 -54.96
C ARG A 155 24.76 1.86 -55.64
N ILE A 156 25.19 2.92 -54.95
CA ILE A 156 26.17 3.89 -55.48
C ILE A 156 27.51 3.20 -55.76
N ALA A 157 28.05 2.46 -54.79
CA ALA A 157 29.31 1.74 -54.94
C ALA A 157 29.28 0.69 -56.07
N LEU A 158 28.15 0.01 -56.27
CA LEU A 158 27.96 -0.92 -57.40
C LEU A 158 27.95 -0.19 -58.75
N LEU A 159 27.31 0.98 -58.85
CA LEU A 159 27.30 1.80 -60.06
C LEU A 159 28.69 2.36 -60.38
N GLU A 160 29.43 2.84 -59.37
CA GLU A 160 30.82 3.29 -59.54
C GLU A 160 31.76 2.16 -59.95
N LYS A 161 31.60 0.97 -59.36
CA LYS A 161 32.30 -0.25 -59.78
C LYS A 161 32.00 -0.59 -61.25
N GLU A 162 30.73 -0.58 -61.66
CA GLU A 162 30.35 -0.87 -63.05
C GLU A 162 30.92 0.18 -64.02
N ALA A 163 30.92 1.46 -63.65
CA ALA A 163 31.54 2.53 -64.42
C ALA A 163 33.07 2.37 -64.53
N LEU A 164 33.74 1.95 -63.44
CA LEU A 164 35.17 1.59 -63.46
C LEU A 164 35.43 0.38 -64.37
N GLU A 165 34.67 -0.70 -64.26
CA GLU A 165 34.81 -1.87 -65.13
C GLU A 165 34.58 -1.53 -66.60
N LYS A 166 33.61 -0.67 -66.92
CA LYS A 166 33.37 -0.17 -68.28
C LYS A 166 34.54 0.67 -68.81
N ARG A 167 35.13 1.54 -67.97
CA ARG A 167 36.35 2.29 -68.33
C ARG A 167 37.56 1.39 -68.59
N ILE A 168 37.70 0.30 -67.81
CA ILE A 168 38.79 -0.67 -67.97
C ILE A 168 38.58 -1.55 -69.22
N LYS A 169 37.37 -2.04 -69.45
CA LYS A 169 37.02 -2.88 -70.63
C LYS A 169 36.98 -2.09 -71.94
N GLY A 170 36.73 -0.78 -71.90
CA GLY A 170 36.76 0.10 -73.07
C GLY A 170 38.15 0.62 -73.46
N HIS A 171 39.16 0.44 -72.62
CA HIS A 171 40.54 0.85 -72.89
C HIS A 171 41.40 -0.35 -73.31
N ASP A 172 41.16 -0.82 -74.53
CA ASP A 172 42.07 -1.80 -75.12
C ASP A 172 43.44 -1.14 -75.44
N HIS A 173 44.51 -1.80 -74.97
CA HIS A 173 45.90 -1.54 -75.36
C HIS A 173 46.62 -0.26 -74.82
N LYS A 174 46.86 -0.19 -73.51
CA LYS A 174 48.22 0.10 -72.98
C LYS A 174 48.34 -0.19 -71.49
N ARG A 175 49.46 -0.81 -71.08
CA ARG A 175 49.79 -1.08 -69.68
C ARG A 175 49.92 0.24 -68.91
N MET A 176 49.14 0.40 -67.84
CA MET A 176 49.27 1.50 -66.89
C MET A 176 49.35 0.94 -65.46
N PRO A 177 50.50 1.02 -64.78
CA PRO A 177 50.67 0.48 -63.43
C PRO A 177 50.09 1.45 -62.39
N LEU A 178 48.77 1.41 -62.18
CA LEU A 178 48.06 2.27 -61.23
C LEU A 178 47.18 1.48 -60.24
N LEU A 179 47.84 0.64 -59.43
CA LEU A 179 47.28 0.04 -58.21
C LEU A 179 48.27 0.17 -57.03
N GLN A 180 48.75 1.38 -56.76
CA GLN A 180 49.63 1.67 -55.61
C GLN A 180 49.33 3.02 -54.91
N PHE A 181 48.06 3.44 -54.84
CA PHE A 181 47.66 4.70 -54.17
C PHE A 181 46.37 4.61 -53.34
N GLY A 182 46.03 3.43 -52.78
CA GLY A 182 44.75 3.23 -52.06
C GLY A 182 44.81 2.64 -50.64
N LEU A 183 45.82 1.84 -50.29
CA LEU A 183 45.74 0.94 -49.12
C LEU A 183 46.91 1.03 -48.13
N GLN A 184 47.76 2.06 -48.21
CA GLN A 184 48.92 2.20 -47.31
C GLN A 184 48.68 3.12 -46.10
N LYS A 185 47.45 3.63 -45.89
CA LYS A 185 47.11 4.57 -44.82
C LYS A 185 46.11 4.03 -43.77
N VAL A 186 45.78 2.74 -43.82
CA VAL A 186 45.11 2.02 -42.73
C VAL A 186 46.05 0.89 -42.31
N GLY A 187 46.43 0.86 -41.03
CA GLY A 187 47.50 0.00 -40.55
C GLY A 187 47.15 -1.48 -40.57
N PHE A 188 47.77 -2.23 -41.49
CA PHE A 188 47.95 -3.68 -41.37
C PHE A 188 49.40 -4.00 -41.77
N GLY A 189 50.15 -4.61 -40.85
CA GLY A 189 51.61 -4.68 -40.94
C GLY A 189 52.16 -5.97 -41.55
N PHE A 190 53.38 -5.88 -42.08
CA PHE A 190 54.28 -6.99 -42.48
C PHE A 190 53.75 -7.94 -43.59
N MET A 191 54.56 -8.46 -44.51
CA MET A 191 56.00 -8.76 -44.42
C MET A 191 56.82 -8.28 -45.63
N MET A 192 58.10 -8.04 -45.39
CA MET A 192 59.14 -7.78 -46.40
C MET A 192 59.57 -9.08 -47.09
N GLY A 193 59.70 -9.04 -48.42
CA GLY A 193 60.35 -10.05 -49.26
C GLY A 193 60.03 -9.76 -50.72
N GLY A 194 60.97 -9.68 -51.67
CA GLY A 194 62.38 -10.06 -51.66
C GLY A 194 62.66 -10.76 -52.99
N GLY A 195 63.24 -10.06 -53.97
CA GLY A 195 63.28 -10.59 -55.35
C GLY A 195 63.94 -9.64 -56.34
N ASN A 196 65.26 -9.73 -56.40
CA ASN A 196 66.17 -9.13 -57.38
C ASN A 196 65.69 -9.22 -58.85
N ASN A 197 65.88 -8.15 -59.64
CA ASN A 197 66.57 -8.29 -60.93
C ASN A 197 67.14 -6.96 -61.43
N GLU A 198 68.38 -7.01 -61.91
CA GLU A 198 69.12 -5.88 -62.50
C GLU A 198 68.92 -5.86 -64.02
N GLN A 199 68.81 -4.70 -64.66
CA GLN A 199 69.32 -4.55 -66.04
C GLN A 199 69.69 -3.10 -66.43
N SER A 200 70.98 -2.91 -66.66
CA SER A 200 71.65 -2.00 -67.61
C SER A 200 71.08 -0.61 -67.89
N THR A 201 71.81 0.39 -67.40
CA THR A 201 72.59 1.35 -68.22
C THR A 201 72.26 1.41 -69.72
N GLU A 202 71.94 2.62 -70.21
CA GLU A 202 72.60 3.21 -71.39
C GLU A 202 72.40 4.74 -71.44
N ASN A 203 73.50 5.47 -71.64
CA ASN A 203 73.48 6.93 -71.86
C ASN A 203 73.16 7.22 -73.32
N SER A 204 72.39 8.27 -73.60
CA SER A 204 72.62 9.06 -74.82
C SER A 204 72.51 10.56 -74.55
N PHE A 205 73.61 11.25 -74.84
CA PHE A 205 73.77 12.69 -74.72
C PHE A 205 73.29 13.33 -76.03
N ALA A 206 72.22 14.13 -75.97
CA ALA A 206 71.76 14.93 -77.09
C ALA A 206 71.61 16.40 -76.67
N LYS A 207 72.54 17.24 -77.14
CA LYS A 207 72.35 18.69 -77.15
C LYS A 207 71.30 19.05 -78.19
N SER A 208 70.29 19.83 -77.81
CA SER A 208 69.70 20.83 -78.70
C SER A 208 69.10 21.99 -77.91
N ASP A 209 69.50 23.19 -78.32
CA ASP A 209 68.76 24.46 -78.28
C ASP A 209 68.26 25.04 -76.95
N SER A 210 69.09 25.95 -76.46
CA SER A 210 68.75 27.07 -75.57
C SER A 210 67.60 27.93 -76.13
N SER A 211 66.34 27.54 -75.87
CA SER A 211 65.18 28.44 -76.08
C SER A 211 63.96 28.20 -75.15
N GLU A 212 63.91 27.16 -74.32
CA GLU A 212 62.70 26.82 -73.51
C GLU A 212 62.65 27.48 -72.10
N CYS A 213 63.69 28.23 -71.72
CA CYS A 213 63.88 28.73 -70.34
C CYS A 213 62.77 29.70 -69.86
N GLU A 214 62.01 30.34 -70.75
CA GLU A 214 60.90 31.23 -70.34
C GLU A 214 59.59 30.48 -70.10
N GLU A 215 59.27 29.46 -70.90
CA GLU A 215 57.99 28.73 -70.80
C GLU A 215 57.99 27.73 -69.64
N GLU A 216 59.11 27.03 -69.40
CA GLU A 216 59.27 26.17 -68.22
C GLU A 216 59.18 26.95 -66.90
N VAL A 217 59.74 28.17 -66.85
CA VAL A 217 59.71 29.02 -65.65
C VAL A 217 58.29 29.50 -65.35
N VAL A 218 57.48 29.83 -66.36
CA VAL A 218 56.07 30.17 -66.19
C VAL A 218 55.25 28.94 -65.73
N SER A 219 55.51 27.76 -66.30
CA SER A 219 54.88 26.50 -65.91
C SER A 219 55.20 26.12 -64.44
N LEU A 220 56.47 26.23 -64.05
CA LEU A 220 56.95 26.00 -62.69
C LEU A 220 56.35 27.00 -61.71
N ALA A 221 56.33 28.30 -62.04
CA ALA A 221 55.72 29.34 -61.21
C ALA A 221 54.22 29.06 -60.98
N SER A 222 53.47 28.66 -62.02
CA SER A 222 52.06 28.29 -61.88
C SER A 222 51.83 27.06 -60.99
N THR A 223 52.78 26.13 -60.98
CA THR A 223 52.74 24.90 -60.17
C THR A 223 53.07 25.22 -58.71
N VAL A 224 54.08 26.03 -58.45
CA VAL A 224 54.42 26.53 -57.11
C VAL A 224 53.26 27.37 -56.54
N GLU A 225 52.66 28.26 -57.33
CA GLU A 225 51.52 29.06 -56.89
C GLU A 225 50.32 28.18 -56.49
N ARG A 226 50.03 27.13 -57.27
CA ARG A 226 48.98 26.14 -56.99
C ARG A 226 49.26 25.38 -55.69
N ILE A 227 50.49 24.92 -55.49
CA ILE A 227 50.92 24.26 -54.25
C ILE A 227 50.78 25.22 -53.05
N MET A 228 51.22 26.47 -53.17
CA MET A 228 51.07 27.48 -52.12
C MET A 228 49.60 27.80 -51.79
N LYS A 229 48.71 27.85 -52.80
CA LYS A 229 47.26 28.03 -52.59
C LYS A 229 46.65 26.82 -51.86
N ASN A 230 46.98 25.59 -52.27
CA ASN A 230 46.52 24.38 -51.61
C ASN A 230 47.02 24.30 -50.15
N LEU A 231 48.32 24.51 -49.90
CA LEU A 231 48.88 24.50 -48.54
C LEU A 231 48.25 25.56 -47.62
N ARG A 232 47.89 26.74 -48.15
CA ARG A 232 47.13 27.76 -47.40
C ARG A 232 45.71 27.29 -47.07
N LEU A 233 45.04 26.63 -48.01
CA LEU A 233 43.70 26.06 -47.80
C LEU A 233 43.74 24.93 -46.75
N GLU A 234 44.66 23.97 -46.90
CA GLU A 234 44.89 22.90 -45.91
C GLU A 234 45.22 23.48 -44.52
N THR A 235 46.09 24.50 -44.44
CA THR A 235 46.42 25.16 -43.17
C THR A 235 45.19 25.79 -42.50
N THR A 236 44.27 26.39 -43.27
CA THR A 236 43.03 26.97 -42.71
C THR A 236 41.99 25.91 -42.35
N GLN A 237 41.92 24.81 -43.11
CA GLN A 237 41.07 23.66 -42.78
C GLN A 237 41.54 22.97 -41.50
N LEU A 238 42.83 22.65 -41.38
CA LEU A 238 43.41 22.00 -40.19
C LEU A 238 43.23 22.86 -38.93
N ARG A 239 43.36 24.19 -39.04
CA ARG A 239 43.06 25.12 -37.93
C ARG A 239 41.59 25.07 -37.50
N ARG A 240 40.65 24.99 -38.46
CA ARG A 240 39.23 24.87 -38.15
C ARG A 240 38.92 23.54 -37.45
N SER A 241 39.41 22.42 -37.97
CA SER A 241 39.21 21.10 -37.36
C SER A 241 39.89 20.95 -36.00
N LEU A 242 41.02 21.62 -35.76
CA LEU A 242 41.64 21.68 -34.42
C LEU A 242 40.76 22.43 -33.42
N GLU A 243 40.16 23.55 -33.82
CA GLU A 243 39.30 24.35 -32.94
C GLU A 243 37.95 23.66 -32.67
N GLU A 244 37.38 23.01 -33.68
CA GLU A 244 36.21 22.13 -33.56
C GLU A 244 36.48 20.97 -32.58
N SER A 245 37.62 20.28 -32.73
CA SER A 245 38.03 19.20 -31.81
C SER A 245 38.27 19.69 -30.36
N ARG A 246 38.73 20.94 -30.17
CA ARG A 246 38.86 21.55 -28.83
C ARG A 246 37.49 21.83 -28.21
N SER A 247 36.60 22.47 -28.96
CA SER A 247 35.22 22.75 -28.54
C SER A 247 34.49 21.45 -28.14
N ASP A 248 34.65 20.37 -28.91
CA ASP A 248 34.10 19.06 -28.54
C ASP A 248 34.76 18.45 -27.29
N THR A 249 36.07 18.65 -27.10
CA THR A 249 36.77 18.18 -25.88
C THR A 249 36.26 18.93 -24.64
N GLU A 250 36.11 20.25 -24.71
CA GLU A 250 35.55 21.08 -23.63
C GLU A 250 34.10 20.70 -23.31
N ARG A 251 33.28 20.45 -24.34
CA ARG A 251 31.90 19.97 -24.21
C ARG A 251 31.83 18.60 -23.54
N LEU A 252 32.70 17.66 -23.93
CA LEU A 252 32.79 16.33 -23.32
C LEU A 252 33.27 16.43 -21.86
N GLN A 253 34.28 17.25 -21.56
CA GLN A 253 34.74 17.48 -20.19
C GLN A 253 33.60 18.02 -19.31
N CYS A 254 32.85 19.02 -19.77
CA CYS A 254 31.70 19.57 -19.04
C CYS A 254 30.62 18.51 -18.75
N LEU A 255 30.34 17.62 -19.71
CA LEU A 255 29.42 16.48 -19.50
C LEU A 255 29.97 15.48 -18.48
N THR A 256 31.26 15.14 -18.54
CA THR A 256 31.91 14.24 -17.56
C THR A 256 31.92 14.84 -16.16
N GLU A 257 32.21 16.14 -16.01
CA GLU A 257 32.15 16.84 -14.72
C GLU A 257 30.74 16.89 -14.14
N LYS A 258 29.71 17.07 -15.00
CA LYS A 258 28.31 17.00 -14.57
C LYS A 258 27.94 15.58 -14.10
N GLN A 259 28.29 14.56 -14.88
CA GLN A 259 28.05 13.16 -14.51
C GLN A 259 28.77 12.78 -13.21
N ALA A 260 30.01 13.24 -13.01
CA ALA A 260 30.76 12.97 -11.79
C ALA A 260 30.08 13.58 -10.53
N LYS A 261 29.51 14.78 -10.64
CA LYS A 261 28.74 15.41 -9.55
C LYS A 261 27.46 14.63 -9.26
N GLU A 262 26.69 14.30 -10.29
CA GLU A 262 25.44 13.54 -10.17
C GLU A 262 25.68 12.13 -9.56
N ILE A 263 26.80 11.48 -9.90
CA ILE A 263 27.21 10.21 -9.30
C ILE A 263 27.53 10.38 -7.80
N GLU A 264 28.25 11.42 -7.40
CA GLU A 264 28.59 11.64 -5.98
C GLU A 264 27.35 12.06 -5.15
N GLU A 265 26.45 12.87 -5.71
CA GLU A 265 25.16 13.22 -5.10
C GLU A 265 24.29 11.96 -4.90
N ASN A 266 24.13 11.13 -5.93
CA ASN A 266 23.38 9.87 -5.83
C ASN A 266 24.01 8.90 -4.83
N LYS A 267 25.34 8.83 -4.76
CA LYS A 267 26.09 7.99 -3.80
C LYS A 267 25.89 8.45 -2.35
N LEU A 268 25.82 9.76 -2.09
CA LEU A 268 25.48 10.30 -0.77
C LEU A 268 24.03 9.96 -0.40
N TYR A 269 23.09 10.09 -1.34
CA TYR A 269 21.68 9.76 -1.13
C TYR A 269 21.47 8.25 -0.87
N ILE A 270 22.14 7.37 -1.61
CA ILE A 270 22.12 5.92 -1.35
C ILE A 270 22.60 5.63 0.08
N LYS A 271 23.69 6.26 0.52
CA LYS A 271 24.20 6.08 1.88
C LYS A 271 23.22 6.57 2.96
N GLU A 272 22.52 7.69 2.74
CA GLU A 272 21.48 8.16 3.65
C GLU A 272 20.33 7.13 3.76
N LEU A 273 19.92 6.52 2.64
CA LEU A 273 18.92 5.46 2.63
C LEU A 273 19.39 4.20 3.36
N GLU A 274 20.64 3.75 3.14
CA GLU A 274 21.25 2.63 3.85
C GLU A 274 21.32 2.91 5.37
N ASP A 275 21.72 4.11 5.77
CA ASP A 275 21.79 4.52 7.18
C ASP A 275 20.38 4.52 7.82
N ARG A 276 19.36 4.99 7.09
CA ARG A 276 17.95 4.95 7.52
C ARG A 276 17.40 3.52 7.61
N GLU A 277 17.74 2.65 6.67
CA GLU A 277 17.37 1.24 6.68
C GLU A 277 17.94 0.53 7.91
N ARG A 278 19.23 0.74 8.23
CA ARG A 278 19.86 0.15 9.42
C ARG A 278 19.18 0.60 10.73
N ILE A 279 18.80 1.88 10.84
CA ILE A 279 18.06 2.39 12.00
C ILE A 279 16.67 1.75 12.09
N LEU A 280 15.94 1.66 10.97
CA LEU A 280 14.61 1.02 10.95
C LEU A 280 14.69 -0.48 11.30
N ALA A 281 15.70 -1.19 10.81
CA ALA A 281 15.93 -2.59 11.15
C ALA A 281 16.22 -2.79 12.65
N GLN A 282 17.03 -1.91 13.25
CA GLN A 282 17.28 -1.92 14.69
C GLN A 282 16.00 -1.66 15.49
N ASN A 283 15.21 -0.65 15.12
CA ASN A 283 13.95 -0.34 15.79
C ASN A 283 12.94 -1.49 15.69
N VAL A 284 12.90 -2.21 14.56
CA VAL A 284 12.05 -3.40 14.40
C VAL A 284 12.49 -4.52 15.33
N GLU A 285 13.79 -4.80 15.48
CA GLU A 285 14.27 -5.81 16.43
C GLU A 285 13.97 -5.40 17.89
N GLU A 286 14.10 -4.12 18.22
CA GLU A 286 13.74 -3.58 19.54
C GLU A 286 12.24 -3.77 19.84
N PHE A 287 11.35 -3.39 18.93
CA PHE A 287 9.91 -3.64 19.07
C PHE A 287 9.57 -5.14 19.12
N LEU A 288 10.29 -6.00 18.40
CA LEU A 288 10.09 -7.46 18.49
C LEU A 288 10.51 -8.03 19.85
N MET A 289 11.50 -7.43 20.53
CA MET A 289 11.85 -7.78 21.92
C MET A 289 10.78 -7.27 22.90
N GLU A 290 10.30 -6.04 22.74
CA GLU A 290 9.23 -5.47 23.57
C GLU A 290 7.93 -6.27 23.46
N ILE A 291 7.52 -6.65 22.25
CA ILE A 291 6.33 -7.48 22.01
C ILE A 291 6.44 -8.82 22.73
N LYS A 292 7.59 -9.52 22.61
CA LYS A 292 7.80 -10.80 23.32
C LYS A 292 7.71 -10.63 24.85
N ALA A 293 8.33 -9.58 25.40
CA ALA A 293 8.24 -9.30 26.83
C ALA A 293 6.81 -8.99 27.29
N ALA A 294 6.03 -8.27 26.48
CA ALA A 294 4.62 -8.00 26.73
C ALA A 294 3.75 -9.26 26.59
N GLU A 295 4.02 -10.15 25.65
CA GLU A 295 3.35 -11.45 25.49
C GLU A 295 3.61 -12.38 26.70
N GLU A 296 4.86 -12.44 27.18
CA GLU A 296 5.24 -13.15 28.41
C GLU A 296 4.55 -12.54 29.64
N GLU A 297 4.40 -11.23 29.70
CA GLU A 297 3.63 -10.57 30.76
C GLU A 297 2.14 -10.92 30.68
N ILE A 298 1.52 -10.81 29.51
CA ILE A 298 0.12 -11.20 29.29
C ILE A 298 -0.11 -12.66 29.66
N ALA A 299 0.83 -13.56 29.37
CA ALA A 299 0.76 -14.95 29.80
C ALA A 299 0.77 -15.11 31.33
N ARG A 300 1.67 -14.41 32.04
CA ARG A 300 1.72 -14.39 33.51
C ARG A 300 0.44 -13.84 34.14
N TRP A 301 -0.12 -12.75 33.60
CA TRP A 301 -1.38 -12.19 34.10
C TRP A 301 -2.57 -13.12 33.84
N LYS A 302 -2.62 -13.82 32.69
CA LYS A 302 -3.65 -14.83 32.39
C LYS A 302 -3.62 -15.98 33.40
N GLU A 303 -2.44 -16.55 33.66
CA GLU A 303 -2.28 -17.63 34.65
C GLU A 303 -2.73 -17.18 36.06
N ALA A 304 -2.36 -15.97 36.48
CA ALA A 304 -2.81 -15.40 37.75
C ALA A 304 -4.35 -15.28 37.83
N CYS A 305 -4.99 -14.75 36.78
CA CYS A 305 -6.45 -14.65 36.71
C CYS A 305 -7.14 -16.02 36.72
N GLU A 306 -6.58 -17.04 36.05
CA GLU A 306 -7.12 -18.40 36.08
C GLU A 306 -7.05 -19.02 37.49
N LEU A 307 -5.95 -18.80 38.21
CA LEU A 307 -5.79 -19.24 39.60
C LEU A 307 -6.76 -18.52 40.55
N GLU A 308 -6.98 -17.22 40.37
CA GLU A 308 -7.98 -16.45 41.15
C GLU A 308 -9.41 -16.93 40.88
N VAL A 309 -9.77 -17.19 39.62
CA VAL A 309 -11.07 -17.74 39.24
C VAL A 309 -11.28 -19.12 39.87
N GLU A 310 -10.26 -19.98 39.87
CA GLU A 310 -10.34 -21.32 40.44
C GLU A 310 -10.40 -21.30 41.98
N ALA A 311 -9.70 -20.37 42.64
CA ALA A 311 -9.86 -20.10 44.06
C ALA A 311 -11.27 -19.59 44.40
N GLY A 312 -11.82 -18.68 43.59
CA GLY A 312 -13.17 -18.15 43.73
C GLY A 312 -14.26 -19.22 43.62
N LYS A 313 -14.13 -20.16 42.67
CA LYS A 313 -15.05 -21.31 42.55
C LYS A 313 -15.03 -22.18 43.82
N LYS A 314 -13.85 -22.49 44.37
CA LYS A 314 -13.70 -23.32 45.58
C LYS A 314 -14.36 -22.67 46.79
N GLU A 315 -14.11 -21.37 47.00
CA GLU A 315 -14.75 -20.60 48.08
C GLU A 315 -16.29 -20.57 47.94
N ILE A 316 -16.81 -20.42 46.71
CA ILE A 316 -18.26 -20.51 46.45
C ILE A 316 -18.81 -21.90 46.76
N GLU A 317 -18.10 -22.98 46.39
CA GLU A 317 -18.50 -24.36 46.70
C GLU A 317 -18.54 -24.62 48.21
N GLU A 318 -17.56 -24.14 48.97
CA GLU A 318 -17.52 -24.22 50.43
C GLU A 318 -18.66 -23.42 51.09
N ARG A 319 -18.89 -22.18 50.66
CA ARG A 319 -20.04 -21.38 51.11
C ARG A 319 -21.36 -22.08 50.83
N ASN A 320 -21.52 -22.71 49.66
CA ASN A 320 -22.71 -23.48 49.32
C ASN A 320 -22.91 -24.71 50.24
N LYS A 321 -21.84 -25.40 50.65
CA LYS A 321 -21.90 -26.48 51.65
C LYS A 321 -22.36 -25.96 53.03
N VAL A 322 -21.85 -24.80 53.46
CA VAL A 322 -22.26 -24.15 54.72
C VAL A 322 -23.72 -23.67 54.68
N VAL A 323 -24.14 -23.04 53.58
CA VAL A 323 -25.55 -22.63 53.39
C VAL A 323 -26.48 -23.83 53.39
N LYS A 324 -26.13 -24.92 52.69
CA LYS A 324 -26.92 -26.16 52.66
C LYS A 324 -27.07 -26.79 54.05
N THR A 325 -25.98 -26.90 54.81
CA THR A 325 -26.02 -27.45 56.18
C THR A 325 -26.82 -26.57 57.14
N ARG A 326 -26.65 -25.24 57.08
CA ARG A 326 -27.45 -24.27 57.84
C ARG A 326 -28.95 -24.36 57.50
N CYS A 327 -29.28 -24.50 56.22
CA CYS A 327 -30.66 -24.64 55.76
C CYS A 327 -31.28 -25.95 56.27
N MET A 328 -30.58 -27.08 56.17
CA MET A 328 -31.06 -28.35 56.74
C MET A 328 -31.24 -28.29 58.26
N LEU A 329 -30.32 -27.65 58.99
CA LEU A 329 -30.45 -27.47 60.44
C LEU A 329 -31.69 -26.62 60.79
N SER A 330 -31.93 -25.54 60.06
CA SER A 330 -33.12 -24.70 60.21
C SER A 330 -34.42 -25.50 59.98
N SER A 331 -34.47 -26.32 58.92
CA SER A 331 -35.60 -27.21 58.64
C SER A 331 -35.83 -28.23 59.77
N VAL A 332 -34.78 -28.85 60.30
CA VAL A 332 -34.87 -29.80 61.43
C VAL A 332 -35.40 -29.11 62.69
N ILE A 333 -34.94 -27.89 62.99
CA ILE A 333 -35.43 -27.09 64.13
C ILE A 333 -36.92 -26.77 63.95
N LEU A 334 -37.35 -26.33 62.76
CA LEU A 334 -38.76 -26.04 62.47
C LEU A 334 -39.66 -27.29 62.59
N LEU A 335 -39.19 -28.45 62.12
CA LEU A 335 -39.87 -29.75 62.30
C LEU A 335 -39.98 -30.14 63.78
N SER A 336 -38.92 -29.94 64.56
CA SER A 336 -38.90 -30.20 66.01
C SER A 336 -39.87 -29.29 66.77
N LEU A 337 -39.87 -27.98 66.47
CA LEU A 337 -40.81 -27.02 67.07
C LEU A 337 -42.27 -27.34 66.69
N CYS A 338 -42.54 -27.68 65.43
CA CYS A 338 -43.87 -28.05 64.95
C CYS A 338 -44.39 -29.34 65.62
N THR A 339 -43.55 -30.36 65.78
CA THR A 339 -43.92 -31.59 66.49
C THR A 339 -44.13 -31.35 67.97
N CYS A 340 -43.26 -30.56 68.64
CA CYS A 340 -43.41 -30.17 70.03
C CYS A 340 -44.70 -29.36 70.28
N PHE A 341 -45.04 -28.44 69.38
CA PHE A 341 -46.29 -27.67 69.45
C PHE A 341 -47.52 -28.60 69.30
N LYS A 342 -47.50 -29.54 68.35
CA LYS A 342 -48.57 -30.55 68.17
C LYS A 342 -48.73 -31.46 69.39
N THR A 343 -47.66 -31.90 70.04
CA THR A 343 -47.78 -32.68 71.29
C THR A 343 -48.30 -31.84 72.44
N LYS A 344 -47.86 -30.59 72.59
CA LYS A 344 -48.35 -29.67 73.63
C LYS A 344 -49.85 -29.38 73.47
N LEU A 345 -50.32 -29.12 72.24
CA LEU A 345 -51.76 -28.98 71.96
C LEU A 345 -52.54 -30.26 72.30
N ARG A 346 -52.04 -31.45 71.93
CA ARG A 346 -52.67 -32.72 72.31
C ARG A 346 -52.76 -32.88 73.83
N CYS A 347 -51.71 -32.58 74.58
CA CYS A 347 -51.73 -32.63 76.05
C CYS A 347 -52.74 -31.65 76.65
N CYS A 348 -52.81 -30.41 76.15
CA CYS A 348 -53.82 -29.44 76.59
C CYS A 348 -55.24 -29.92 76.27
N PHE A 349 -55.47 -30.49 75.09
CA PHE A 349 -56.77 -31.03 74.69
C PHE A 349 -57.20 -32.20 75.60
N PHE A 350 -56.27 -33.11 75.91
CA PHE A 350 -56.50 -34.19 76.87
C PHE A 350 -56.79 -33.67 78.29
N MET A 351 -56.06 -32.66 78.77
CA MET A 351 -56.31 -32.04 80.08
C MET A 351 -57.68 -31.36 80.15
N CYS A 352 -58.06 -30.59 79.13
CA CYS A 352 -59.38 -29.97 79.03
C CYS A 352 -60.50 -31.04 78.96
N PHE A 353 -60.30 -32.10 78.18
CA PHE A 353 -61.25 -33.21 78.08
C PHE A 353 -61.42 -33.96 79.41
N TRP A 354 -60.32 -34.23 80.12
CA TRP A 354 -60.35 -34.90 81.42
C TRP A 354 -60.96 -34.03 82.52
N TYR A 355 -60.70 -32.71 82.49
CA TYR A 355 -61.37 -31.73 83.34
C TYR A 355 -62.88 -31.70 83.06
N TYR A 356 -63.29 -31.69 81.78
CA TYR A 356 -64.70 -31.71 81.38
C TYR A 356 -65.43 -32.99 81.86
N ILE A 357 -64.80 -34.16 81.69
CA ILE A 357 -65.31 -35.43 82.24
C ILE A 357 -65.44 -35.37 83.78
N ARG A 358 -64.45 -34.81 84.48
CA ARG A 358 -64.48 -34.69 85.95
C ARG A 358 -65.61 -33.76 86.43
N VAL A 359 -65.83 -32.64 85.74
CA VAL A 359 -66.93 -31.70 86.05
C VAL A 359 -68.30 -32.31 85.75
N LEU A 360 -68.43 -33.10 84.67
CA LEU A 360 -69.66 -33.85 84.38
C LEU A 360 -69.96 -34.89 85.48
N PHE A 361 -68.95 -35.63 85.94
CA PHE A 361 -69.10 -36.58 87.04
C PHE A 361 -69.51 -35.89 88.37
N GLN A 362 -68.95 -34.71 88.68
CA GLN A 362 -69.34 -33.94 89.87
C GLN A 362 -70.73 -33.29 89.79
N LYS A 363 -71.39 -33.28 88.63
CA LYS A 363 -72.81 -32.87 88.48
C LYS A 363 -73.79 -34.04 88.41
N SER A 364 -73.29 -35.27 88.45
CA SER A 364 -74.07 -36.52 88.37
C SER A 364 -74.18 -37.25 89.72
N ALA A 365 -73.68 -36.63 90.80
CA ALA A 365 -73.77 -37.06 92.19
C ALA A 365 -74.28 -35.89 93.04
#